data_AF-Q70MF4-F1
#
_entry.id   AF-Q70MF4-F1
#
_cell.length_a   1.000
_cell.length_b   1.000
_cell.length_c   1.000
_cell.angle_alpha   90.00
_cell.angle_beta   90.00
_cell.angle_gamma   90.00
#
_symmetry.space_group_name_H-M   'P 1'
#
loop_
_entity.id
_entity.type
_entity.pdbx_description
1 polymer ?
#
loop_
_entity_poly.entity_id
_entity_poly.type
_entity_poly.pdbx_seq_one_letter_code
_entity_poly.pdbx_strand_id
1 'polypeptide(L)'
;MWNHSHQLCCAKALLVIGVLCVLSFGIGNAVHIPTYGSSEGETRPPPDQLATLPGELKFAHVIFRHGDRTPVDPYPTDPWNNRKFWPTGWGQLTNLGKEQHYELGKWLRNRYKSLLGSTSLFSRPMWIGP
;
A
#
# COMPACT_ATOMS: atom_id res chain seq x y z
N MET A 1 -3.49 -35.21 65.41
CA MET A 1 -2.75 -33.95 65.50
C MET A 1 -2.24 -33.58 64.13
N TRP A 2 -3.03 -32.86 63.34
CA TRP A 2 -2.57 -32.08 62.19
C TRP A 2 -3.65 -31.02 61.94
N ASN A 3 -3.20 -29.81 61.61
CA ASN A 3 -3.90 -28.89 60.71
C ASN A 3 -4.84 -27.80 61.29
N HIS A 4 -4.23 -26.76 61.87
CA HIS A 4 -4.83 -25.41 61.89
C HIS A 4 -3.98 -24.39 61.10
N SER A 5 -2.66 -24.60 61.08
CA SER A 5 -1.69 -23.76 60.37
C SER A 5 -1.75 -23.88 58.84
N HIS A 6 -2.07 -25.07 58.30
CA HIS A 6 -2.15 -25.30 56.85
C HIS A 6 -3.44 -24.72 56.24
N GLN A 7 -4.56 -24.76 56.96
CA GLN A 7 -5.82 -24.17 56.49
C GLN A 7 -5.78 -22.63 56.42
N LEU A 8 -5.09 -21.97 57.38
CA LEU A 8 -4.93 -20.52 57.37
C LEU A 8 -4.03 -20.02 56.22
N CYS A 9 -3.00 -20.79 55.84
CA CYS A 9 -2.14 -20.48 54.69
C CYS A 9 -2.88 -20.65 53.35
N CYS A 10 -3.68 -21.71 53.18
CA CYS A 10 -4.47 -21.90 51.97
C CYS A 10 -5.55 -20.82 51.80
N ALA A 11 -6.23 -20.42 52.88
CA ALA A 11 -7.23 -19.36 52.82
C ALA A 11 -6.63 -17.99 52.45
N LYS A 12 -5.44 -17.68 52.99
CA LYS A 12 -4.71 -16.44 52.65
C LYS A 12 -4.19 -16.45 51.21
N ALA A 13 -3.72 -17.59 50.71
CA ALA A 13 -3.25 -17.72 49.33
C ALA A 13 -4.39 -17.53 48.31
N LEU A 14 -5.58 -18.09 48.59
CA LEU A 14 -6.76 -17.93 47.72
C LEU A 14 -7.27 -16.48 47.68
N LEU A 15 -7.22 -15.75 48.80
CA LEU A 15 -7.56 -14.33 48.86
C LEU A 15 -6.60 -13.47 48.02
N VAL A 16 -5.29 -13.73 48.10
CA VAL A 16 -4.28 -12.99 47.33
C VAL A 16 -4.41 -13.24 45.82
N ILE A 17 -4.65 -14.49 45.42
CA ILE A 17 -4.87 -14.84 44.01
C ILE A 17 -6.16 -14.18 43.49
N GLY A 18 -7.24 -14.20 44.28
CA GLY A 18 -8.49 -13.53 43.92
C GLY A 18 -8.33 -12.03 43.72
N VAL A 19 -7.63 -11.34 44.62
CA VAL A 19 -7.37 -9.89 44.51
C VAL A 19 -6.51 -9.57 43.27
N LEU A 20 -5.49 -10.37 42.99
CA LEU A 20 -4.65 -10.19 41.79
C LEU A 20 -5.43 -10.40 40.49
N CYS A 21 -6.33 -11.39 40.44
CA CYS A 21 -7.21 -11.60 39.29
C CYS A 21 -8.18 -10.43 39.10
N VAL A 22 -8.84 -9.93 40.15
CA VAL A 22 -9.78 -8.82 40.01
C VAL A 22 -9.09 -7.53 39.55
N LEU A 23 -7.87 -7.26 40.01
CA LEU A 23 -7.09 -6.09 39.57
C LEU A 23 -6.59 -6.20 38.13
N SER A 24 -6.28 -7.40 37.65
CA SER A 24 -5.81 -7.62 36.27
C SER A 24 -6.95 -7.67 35.25
N PHE A 25 -8.13 -8.14 35.64
CA PHE A 25 -9.32 -8.15 34.77
C PHE A 25 -10.15 -6.85 34.84
N GLY A 26 -10.05 -6.07 35.92
CA GLY A 26 -10.85 -4.86 36.14
C GLY A 26 -10.47 -3.64 35.28
N ILE A 27 -9.26 -3.61 34.69
CA ILE A 27 -8.78 -2.48 33.88
C ILE A 27 -9.01 -2.73 32.37
N GLY A 28 -9.27 -3.98 31.96
CA GLY A 28 -9.41 -4.35 30.55
C GLY A 28 -10.67 -3.84 29.84
N ASN A 29 -11.74 -3.53 30.58
CA ASN A 29 -13.05 -3.22 29.99
C ASN A 29 -13.37 -1.72 29.89
N ALA A 30 -12.51 -0.82 30.39
CA ALA A 30 -12.77 0.62 30.36
C ALA A 30 -12.22 1.34 29.10
N VAL A 31 -11.53 0.64 28.20
CA VAL A 31 -10.81 1.25 27.06
C VAL A 31 -11.41 0.90 25.68
N HIS A 32 -12.50 0.13 25.61
CA HIS A 32 -13.07 -0.23 24.32
C HIS A 32 -14.55 0.17 24.17
N ILE A 33 -14.78 1.47 23.95
CA ILE A 33 -15.98 1.95 23.27
C ILE A 33 -15.52 2.78 22.06
N PRO A 34 -15.46 2.22 20.85
CA PRO A 34 -15.53 3.03 19.65
C PRO A 34 -17.01 3.31 19.36
N THR A 35 -17.46 4.51 19.69
CA THR A 35 -18.73 5.06 19.21
C THR A 35 -18.64 5.22 17.69
N TYR A 36 -19.16 4.27 16.92
CA TYR A 36 -19.32 4.41 15.47
C TYR A 36 -20.62 5.15 15.20
N GLY A 37 -20.58 6.48 15.39
CA GLY A 37 -21.63 7.39 14.98
C GLY A 37 -21.37 7.85 13.55
N SER A 38 -22.38 7.71 12.70
CA SER A 38 -22.39 8.17 11.32
C SER A 38 -22.00 9.65 11.20
N SER A 39 -21.00 9.95 10.39
CA SER A 39 -20.85 11.27 9.77
C SER A 39 -20.47 11.08 8.30
N GLU A 40 -21.42 11.40 7.44
CA GLU A 40 -21.21 11.50 6.00
C GLU A 40 -20.12 12.56 5.73
N GLY A 41 -19.04 12.14 5.07
CA GLY A 41 -17.87 12.97 4.82
C GLY A 41 -16.62 12.11 4.57
N GLU A 42 -16.67 11.26 3.54
CA GLU A 42 -15.56 10.40 3.10
C GLU A 42 -14.38 11.26 2.61
N THR A 43 -13.60 11.77 3.55
CA THR A 43 -12.20 12.14 3.30
C THR A 43 -11.47 10.82 3.11
N ARG A 44 -11.27 10.40 1.85
CA ARG A 44 -10.45 9.21 1.55
C ARG A 44 -9.18 9.27 2.40
N PRO A 45 -8.92 8.28 3.28
CA PRO A 45 -7.67 8.24 3.99
C PRO A 45 -6.54 8.27 2.95
N PRO A 46 -5.46 9.04 3.19
CA PRO A 46 -4.33 9.04 2.28
C PRO A 46 -3.91 7.58 2.07
N PRO A 47 -3.63 7.17 0.82
CA PRO A 47 -3.42 5.77 0.44
C PRO A 47 -2.21 5.10 1.11
N ASP A 48 -1.51 5.79 2.03
CA ASP A 48 -0.40 5.29 2.83
C ASP A 48 -0.83 4.68 4.17
N GLN A 49 -2.00 5.00 4.71
CA GLN A 49 -2.42 4.54 6.05
C GLN A 49 -2.78 3.05 6.11
N LEU A 50 -3.00 2.40 4.96
CA LEU A 50 -3.26 0.95 4.89
C LEU A 50 -1.99 0.09 4.82
N ALA A 51 -0.80 0.70 4.71
CA ALA A 51 0.43 0.02 4.29
C ALA A 51 1.50 -0.14 5.39
N THR A 52 1.16 0.06 6.67
CA THR A 52 2.12 -0.10 7.78
C THR A 52 1.91 -1.41 8.53
N LEU A 53 1.67 -2.51 7.80
CA LEU A 53 1.79 -3.84 8.39
C LEU A 53 3.26 -4.25 8.41
N PRO A 54 3.77 -4.83 9.51
CA PRO A 54 5.14 -5.30 9.57
C PRO A 54 5.37 -6.39 8.52
N GLY A 55 6.39 -6.23 7.69
CA GLY A 55 6.71 -7.17 6.63
C GLY A 55 7.83 -6.68 5.72
N GLU A 56 8.53 -7.62 5.09
CA GLU A 56 9.57 -7.32 4.11
C GLU A 56 9.07 -7.63 2.69
N LEU A 57 9.11 -6.65 1.80
CA LEU A 57 8.77 -6.84 0.40
C LEU A 57 9.81 -7.72 -0.29
N LYS A 58 9.41 -8.94 -0.70
CA LYS A 58 10.30 -9.89 -1.40
C LYS A 58 10.18 -9.82 -2.93
N PHE A 59 9.01 -9.47 -3.45
CA PHE A 59 8.72 -9.53 -4.89
C PHE A 59 7.59 -8.55 -5.27
N ALA A 60 7.67 -7.97 -6.46
CA ALA A 60 6.63 -7.13 -7.02
C ALA A 60 6.42 -7.47 -8.50
N HIS A 61 5.16 -7.68 -8.90
CA HIS A 61 4.76 -7.79 -10.31
C HIS A 61 4.07 -6.49 -10.72
N VAL A 62 4.50 -5.90 -11.83
CA VAL A 62 3.91 -4.66 -12.33
C VAL A 62 3.30 -4.91 -13.71
N ILE A 63 2.01 -4.63 -13.84
CA ILE A 63 1.28 -4.67 -15.11
C ILE A 63 0.85 -3.24 -15.42
N PHE A 64 1.26 -2.74 -16.57
CA PHE A 64 0.88 -1.41 -17.04
C PHE A 64 0.52 -1.46 -18.52
N ARG A 65 -0.38 -0.57 -18.92
CA ARG A 65 -0.69 -0.35 -20.32
C ARG A 65 0.43 0.47 -20.98
N HIS A 66 0.58 0.35 -22.29
CA HIS A 66 1.35 1.29 -23.08
C HIS A 66 0.95 2.75 -22.78
N GLY A 67 1.91 3.67 -22.90
CA GLY A 67 1.68 5.11 -22.84
C GLY A 67 0.92 5.62 -24.05
N ASP A 68 0.74 6.93 -24.13
CA ASP A 68 -0.02 7.55 -25.22
C ASP A 68 0.49 7.17 -26.63
N ARG A 69 -0.43 6.74 -27.50
CA ARG A 69 -0.16 6.30 -28.88
C ARG A 69 -1.10 7.02 -29.84
N THR A 70 -0.66 7.21 -31.07
CA THR A 70 -1.54 7.62 -32.16
C THR A 70 -2.55 6.51 -32.49
N PRO A 71 -3.70 6.84 -33.11
CA PRO A 71 -4.69 5.83 -33.50
C PRO A 71 -4.08 4.75 -34.40
N VAL A 72 -4.59 3.53 -34.35
CA VAL A 72 -4.13 2.45 -35.25
C VAL A 72 -4.99 2.45 -36.50
N ASP A 73 -6.30 2.29 -36.31
CA ASP A 73 -7.30 2.26 -37.38
C ASP A 73 -8.39 3.30 -37.09
N PRO A 74 -8.40 4.43 -37.81
CA PRO A 74 -9.49 5.40 -37.73
C PRO A 74 -10.74 4.86 -38.42
N TYR A 75 -11.91 5.28 -37.93
CA TYR A 75 -13.19 4.90 -38.53
C TYR A 75 -13.45 5.68 -39.83
N PRO A 76 -14.35 5.21 -40.72
CA PRO A 76 -14.46 5.76 -42.08
C PRO A 76 -14.73 7.28 -42.18
N THR A 77 -15.43 7.86 -41.21
CA THR A 77 -15.80 9.28 -41.19
C THR A 77 -15.01 10.10 -40.18
N ASP A 78 -13.84 9.62 -39.76
CA ASP A 78 -13.01 10.33 -38.79
C ASP A 78 -12.44 11.63 -39.39
N PRO A 79 -12.77 12.82 -38.83
CA PRO A 79 -12.22 14.09 -39.31
C PRO A 79 -10.68 14.17 -39.15
N TRP A 80 -10.09 13.30 -38.33
CA TRP A 80 -8.65 13.22 -38.09
C TRP A 80 -7.97 12.06 -38.83
N ASN A 81 -8.63 11.44 -39.81
CA ASN A 81 -8.09 10.35 -40.65
C ASN A 81 -6.99 10.80 -41.64
N ASN A 82 -6.32 11.92 -41.37
CA ASN A 82 -5.21 12.37 -42.19
C ASN A 82 -3.92 12.28 -41.38
N ARG A 83 -2.92 11.61 -41.95
CA ARG A 83 -1.60 11.42 -41.34
C ARG A 83 -0.91 12.74 -40.97
N LYS A 84 -1.27 13.87 -41.59
CA LYS A 84 -0.77 15.21 -41.22
C LYS A 84 -1.03 15.58 -39.75
N PHE A 85 -2.09 15.03 -39.14
CA PHE A 85 -2.42 15.26 -37.73
C PHE A 85 -1.65 14.33 -36.78
N TRP A 86 -1.00 13.30 -37.32
CA TRP A 86 -0.30 12.25 -36.57
C TRP A 86 1.16 12.11 -37.05
N PRO A 87 2.01 13.12 -36.78
CA PRO A 87 3.37 13.18 -37.31
C PRO A 87 4.25 12.00 -36.88
N THR A 88 3.96 11.40 -35.72
CA THR A 88 4.65 10.19 -35.22
C THR A 88 4.32 8.93 -36.03
N GLY A 89 3.33 8.97 -36.92
CA GLY A 89 2.82 7.81 -37.66
C GLY A 89 1.75 7.05 -36.87
N TRP A 90 0.97 6.21 -37.56
CA TRP A 90 -0.14 5.46 -36.97
C TRP A 90 0.30 4.36 -36.00
N GLY A 91 -0.47 4.21 -34.92
CA GLY A 91 -0.24 3.25 -33.86
C GLY A 91 1.08 3.44 -33.12
N GLN A 92 1.81 4.54 -33.28
CA GLN A 92 3.13 4.74 -32.67
C GLN A 92 3.03 5.44 -31.31
N LEU A 93 4.00 5.17 -30.43
CA LEU A 93 4.11 5.84 -29.13
C LEU A 93 4.50 7.31 -29.32
N THR A 94 3.68 8.22 -28.80
CA THR A 94 3.93 9.66 -28.88
C THR A 94 5.07 10.05 -27.93
N ASN A 95 5.64 11.25 -28.09
CA ASN A 95 6.66 11.73 -27.15
C ASN A 95 6.08 11.91 -25.74
N LEU A 96 4.81 12.29 -25.63
CA LEU A 96 4.07 12.29 -24.37
C LEU A 96 3.99 10.88 -23.77
N GLY A 97 3.70 9.85 -24.58
CA GLY A 97 3.67 8.46 -24.14
C GLY A 97 5.03 7.96 -23.65
N LYS A 98 6.13 8.37 -24.29
CA LYS A 98 7.50 8.09 -23.83
C LYS A 98 7.77 8.74 -22.47
N GLU A 99 7.39 10.00 -22.31
CA GLU A 99 7.58 10.74 -21.06
C GLU A 99 6.76 10.14 -19.91
N GLN A 100 5.50 9.76 -20.16
CA GLN A 100 4.67 9.04 -19.18
C GLN A 100 5.35 7.77 -18.65
N HIS A 101 5.95 6.98 -19.53
CA HIS A 101 6.69 5.77 -19.11
C HIS A 101 7.98 6.09 -18.37
N TYR A 102 8.66 7.17 -18.75
CA TYR A 102 9.85 7.64 -18.03
C TYR A 102 9.50 8.04 -16.59
N GLU A 103 8.43 8.82 -16.41
CA GLU A 103 7.92 9.21 -15.08
C GLU A 103 7.49 8.00 -14.25
N LEU A 104 6.76 7.05 -14.86
CA LEU A 104 6.38 5.80 -14.21
C LEU A 104 7.62 5.03 -13.75
N GLY A 105 8.66 4.94 -14.58
CA GLY A 105 9.93 4.29 -14.25
C GLY A 105 10.63 4.95 -13.06
N LYS A 106 10.68 6.29 -13.02
CA LYS A 106 11.22 7.04 -11.87
C LYS A 106 10.43 6.76 -10.59
N TRP A 107 9.10 6.76 -10.68
CA TRP A 107 8.24 6.47 -9.54
C TRP A 107 8.45 5.04 -9.00
N LEU A 108 8.47 4.03 -9.90
CA LEU A 108 8.71 2.63 -9.53
C LEU A 108 10.09 2.45 -8.88
N ARG A 109 11.13 3.10 -9.44
CA ARG A 109 12.48 3.06 -8.87
C ARG A 109 12.52 3.62 -7.46
N ASN A 110 11.83 4.73 -7.21
CA ASN A 110 11.76 5.35 -5.89
C ASN A 110 10.96 4.48 -4.90
N ARG A 111 9.83 3.92 -5.33
CA ARG A 111 8.98 3.05 -4.51
C ARG A 111 9.69 1.76 -4.10
N TYR A 112 10.36 1.11 -5.05
CA TYR A 112 11.02 -0.19 -4.84
C TYR A 112 12.53 -0.07 -4.61
N LYS A 113 12.99 1.09 -4.10
CA LYS A 113 14.42 1.35 -3.90
C LYS A 113 15.10 0.34 -2.98
N SER A 114 14.40 -0.13 -1.95
CA SER A 114 14.88 -1.13 -1.00
C SER A 114 15.02 -2.52 -1.63
N LEU A 115 14.12 -2.87 -2.56
CA LEU A 115 14.14 -4.14 -3.29
C LEU A 115 15.23 -4.16 -4.38
N LEU A 116 15.49 -3.03 -5.05
CA LEU A 116 16.36 -2.96 -6.24
C LEU A 116 17.84 -2.65 -5.95
N GLY A 117 18.22 -2.31 -4.71
CA GLY A 117 19.58 -1.91 -4.35
C GLY A 117 20.04 -0.57 -4.96
N SER A 118 21.32 -0.21 -4.82
CA SER A 118 21.88 1.05 -5.37
C SER A 118 22.25 0.92 -6.86
N THR A 119 22.60 -0.29 -7.30
CA THR A 119 23.15 -0.56 -8.63
C THR A 119 22.08 -1.12 -9.58
N SER A 120 21.14 -0.28 -10.02
CA SER A 120 20.19 -0.66 -11.07
C SER A 120 20.55 0.02 -12.39
N LEU A 121 20.77 -0.75 -13.46
CA LEU A 121 21.07 -0.28 -14.83
C LEU A 121 20.01 0.64 -15.46
N PHE A 122 18.88 0.83 -14.79
CA PHE A 122 17.74 1.66 -15.23
C PHE A 122 17.99 3.18 -15.16
N SER A 123 19.12 3.60 -14.60
CA SER A 123 19.52 5.03 -14.55
C SER A 123 20.21 5.52 -15.83
N ARG A 124 20.49 4.64 -16.80
CA ARG A 124 21.01 5.08 -18.10
C ARG A 124 19.83 5.53 -18.96
N PRO A 125 19.91 6.69 -19.64
CA PRO A 125 18.88 7.07 -20.61
C PRO A 125 18.76 5.93 -21.62
N MET A 126 17.61 5.25 -21.59
CA MET A 126 17.20 4.33 -22.64
C MET A 126 17.16 5.15 -23.90
N TRP A 127 18.09 4.88 -24.82
CA TRP A 127 18.27 5.62 -26.08
C TRP A 127 16.92 5.86 -26.75
N ILE A 128 16.42 7.09 -26.66
CA ILE A 128 15.37 7.59 -27.54
C ILE A 128 16.12 8.12 -28.74
N GLY A 129 16.38 7.23 -29.70
CA GLY A 129 16.92 7.63 -31.00
C GLY A 129 15.98 8.60 -31.73
N PRO A 130 16.50 9.34 -32.73
CA PRO A 130 15.73 10.28 -33.54
C PRO A 130 14.57 9.60 -34.29
#